data_AF-A0A8J4Y736-F1
#
_entry.id   AF-A0A8J4Y736-F1
#
_cell.length_a   1.000
_cell.length_b   1.000
_cell.length_c   1.000
_cell.angle_alpha   90.00
_cell.angle_beta   90.00
_cell.angle_gamma   90.00
#
_symmetry.space_group_name_H-M   'P 1'
#
loop_
_entity.id
_entity.type
_entity.pdbx_description
1 polymer ?
#
loop_
_entity_poly.entity_id
_entity_poly.type
_entity_poly.pdbx_seq_one_letter_code
_entity_poly.pdbx_strand_id
1 'polypeptide(L)'
;MEGVQLAYIVVGAGMGGLGLLLLVVGCLSSGNTLHRVYHTWRARLGGKITCAIEGTGEADGSVLPEGWTPAPASRVGRSQVATLRLMVVAYVVTLAWLVMFAALVIVSIFYTLAWFQCINVPNTECIDYNQFRFLFPRTTIEEEKRVCSGGKRKLFCKDFVNNAEILFLLATASTLLVILSMVHYLMCLAANYTHIKDHGKLMELRDIDFLHQDHLSTMPKDRF
;
A
#
# COMPACT_ATOMS: atom_id res chain seq x y z
N MET A 1 20.11 12.08 23.19
CA MET A 1 18.72 11.89 22.67
C MET A 1 18.55 12.43 21.24
N GLU A 2 19.48 13.22 20.71
CA GLU A 2 19.42 13.82 19.37
C GLU A 2 19.36 12.78 18.22
N GLY A 3 20.12 11.69 18.31
CA GLY A 3 20.11 10.65 17.26
C GLY A 3 18.77 9.92 17.13
N VAL A 4 18.04 9.75 18.23
CA VAL A 4 16.71 9.11 18.23
C VAL A 4 15.67 10.06 17.65
N GLN A 5 15.72 11.35 17.99
CA GLN A 5 14.85 12.36 17.39
C GLN A 5 15.09 12.49 15.89
N LEU A 6 16.35 12.47 15.45
CA LEU A 6 16.70 12.49 14.03
C LEU A 6 16.11 11.26 13.30
N ALA A 7 16.23 10.07 13.89
CA ALA A 7 15.65 8.85 13.31
C ALA A 7 14.12 8.95 13.16
N TYR A 8 13.41 9.51 14.15
CA TYR A 8 11.97 9.74 14.05
C TYR A 8 11.59 10.75 12.96
N ILE A 9 12.35 11.84 12.81
CA ILE A 9 12.13 12.83 11.76
C ILE A 9 12.31 12.20 10.38
N VAL A 10 13.37 11.40 10.20
CA VAL A 10 13.65 10.70 8.93
C VAL A 10 12.54 9.68 8.62
N VAL A 11 12.11 8.90 9.61
CA VAL A 11 11.00 7.95 9.48
C VAL A 11 9.70 8.67 9.10
N GLY A 12 9.36 9.76 9.79
CA GLY A 12 8.15 10.54 9.52
C GLY A 12 8.16 11.20 8.14
N ALA A 13 9.29 11.80 7.74
CA ALA A 13 9.47 12.36 6.41
C ALA A 13 9.38 11.28 5.33
N GLY A 14 9.94 10.09 5.59
CA GLY A 14 9.83 8.92 4.73
C GLY A 14 8.38 8.46 4.55
N MET A 15 7.61 8.38 5.64
CA MET A 15 6.18 8.03 5.58
C MET A 15 5.38 9.05 4.76
N GLY A 16 5.62 10.35 4.95
CA GLY A 16 4.97 11.41 4.18
C GLY A 16 5.32 11.34 2.69
N GLY A 17 6.60 11.14 2.36
CA GLY A 17 7.06 11.00 0.97
C GLY A 17 6.48 9.78 0.28
N LEU A 18 6.48 8.62 0.96
CA LEU A 18 5.89 7.39 0.43
C LEU A 18 4.36 7.50 0.28
N GLY A 19 3.68 8.18 1.21
CA GLY A 19 2.25 8.47 1.11
C GLY A 19 1.90 9.37 -0.07
N LEU A 20 2.69 10.42 -0.33
CA LEU A 20 2.53 11.28 -1.51
C LEU A 20 2.77 10.51 -2.81
N LEU A 21 3.79 9.65 -2.83
CA LEU A 21 4.08 8.79 -3.98
C LEU A 21 2.92 7.83 -4.26
N LEU A 22 2.32 7.23 -3.23
CA LEU A 22 1.12 6.40 -3.36
C LEU A 22 -0.07 7.17 -3.93
N LEU A 23 -0.25 8.43 -3.51
CA LEU A 23 -1.29 9.31 -4.04
C LEU A 23 -1.06 9.60 -5.53
N VAL A 24 0.18 9.91 -5.92
CA VAL A 24 0.55 10.14 -7.32
C VAL A 24 0.36 8.88 -8.16
N VAL A 25 0.81 7.71 -7.69
CA VAL A 25 0.60 6.42 -8.39
C VAL A 25 -0.89 6.11 -8.52
N GLY A 26 -1.68 6.34 -7.48
CA GLY A 26 -3.13 6.23 -7.52
C GLY A 26 -3.75 7.13 -8.59
N CYS A 27 -3.41 8.42 -8.59
CA CYS A 27 -3.87 9.38 -9.59
C CYS A 27 -3.44 9.02 -11.02
N LEU A 28 -2.21 8.54 -11.21
CA LEU A 28 -1.70 8.12 -12.52
C LEU A 28 -2.37 6.84 -13.02
N SER A 29 -2.70 5.90 -12.11
CA SER A 29 -3.46 4.71 -12.46
C SER A 29 -4.88 5.03 -12.91
N SER A 30 -5.50 6.06 -12.32
CA SER A 30 -6.82 6.58 -12.74
C SER A 30 -6.72 7.54 -13.94
N GLY A 31 -5.54 8.07 -14.24
CA GLY A 31 -5.35 9.18 -15.18
C GLY A 31 -5.42 8.81 -16.67
N ASN A 32 -5.29 7.54 -17.03
CA ASN A 32 -5.27 7.13 -18.44
C ASN A 32 -6.66 6.87 -19.07
N THR A 33 -7.76 7.20 -18.38
CA THR A 33 -9.10 7.32 -18.99
C THR A 33 -9.45 8.76 -19.36
N LEU A 34 -8.50 9.70 -19.33
CA LEU A 34 -8.77 11.14 -19.39
C LEU A 34 -8.24 11.81 -20.67
N HIS A 35 -8.47 11.21 -21.84
CA HIS A 35 -8.34 11.93 -23.12
C HIS A 35 -9.62 11.89 -23.98
N ARG A 36 -10.70 11.19 -23.60
CA ARG A 36 -11.86 11.08 -24.51
C ARG A 36 -13.25 11.40 -24.00
N VAL A 37 -13.48 11.78 -22.73
CA VAL A 37 -14.89 11.81 -22.25
C VAL A 37 -15.38 13.00 -21.41
N TYR A 38 -14.60 13.83 -20.70
CA TYR A 38 -15.27 14.81 -19.81
C TYR A 38 -14.71 16.24 -19.82
N HIS A 39 -15.49 17.13 -20.43
CA HIS A 39 -15.39 18.61 -20.40
C HIS A 39 -16.02 19.21 -19.13
N THR A 40 -16.36 18.42 -18.10
CA THR A 40 -17.10 18.89 -16.92
C THR A 40 -16.40 18.53 -15.61
N TRP A 41 -16.23 19.57 -14.80
CA TRP A 41 -15.41 19.62 -13.57
C TRP A 41 -15.96 18.77 -12.39
N ARG A 42 -17.15 18.19 -12.53
CA ARG A 42 -17.84 17.41 -11.47
C ARG A 42 -17.34 15.97 -11.31
N ALA A 43 -16.59 15.43 -12.27
CA ALA A 43 -16.06 14.05 -12.19
C ALA A 43 -14.83 13.89 -11.28
N ARG A 44 -14.23 15.00 -10.79
CA ARG A 44 -13.04 14.96 -9.92
C ARG A 44 -13.33 14.56 -8.46
N LEU A 45 -14.60 14.49 -8.05
CA LEU A 45 -15.01 14.17 -6.67
C LEU A 45 -15.61 12.76 -6.50
N GLY A 46 -15.74 11.97 -7.56
CA GLY A 46 -16.52 10.71 -7.55
C GLY A 46 -15.77 9.44 -7.12
N GLY A 47 -14.47 9.50 -6.82
CA GLY A 47 -13.68 8.28 -6.57
C GLY A 47 -13.87 7.60 -5.21
N LYS A 48 -14.60 8.23 -4.26
CA LYS A 48 -14.81 7.70 -2.90
C LYS A 48 -16.25 7.75 -2.38
N ILE A 49 -17.21 8.27 -3.15
CA ILE A 49 -18.63 8.36 -2.73
C ILE A 49 -19.52 7.38 -3.52
N THR A 50 -19.09 6.86 -4.67
CA THR A 50 -19.89 5.93 -5.49
C THR A 50 -20.13 4.56 -4.84
N CYS A 51 -19.26 4.08 -3.94
CA CYS A 51 -19.50 2.80 -3.25
C CYS A 51 -20.60 2.85 -2.16
N ALA A 52 -21.20 4.01 -1.88
CA ALA A 52 -22.23 4.15 -0.85
C ALA A 52 -23.66 4.29 -1.40
N ILE A 53 -23.86 4.34 -2.73
CA ILE A 53 -25.22 4.56 -3.30
C ILE A 53 -25.72 3.36 -4.13
N GLU A 54 -24.88 2.42 -4.54
CA GLU A 54 -25.33 1.24 -5.29
C GLU A 54 -25.63 0.05 -4.36
N GLY A 55 -26.44 0.35 -3.34
CA GLY A 55 -26.97 -0.62 -2.38
C GLY A 55 -28.45 -0.89 -2.58
N THR A 56 -28.99 -0.74 -3.79
CA THR A 56 -30.34 -1.20 -4.19
C THR A 56 -30.42 -1.15 -5.72
N GLY A 57 -30.43 -2.30 -6.38
CA GLY A 57 -30.65 -2.34 -7.83
C GLY A 57 -30.21 -3.64 -8.47
N GLU A 58 -31.11 -4.61 -8.42
CA GLU A 58 -31.35 -5.71 -9.36
C GLU A 58 -30.25 -5.99 -10.41
N ALA A 59 -29.66 -7.19 -10.31
CA ALA A 59 -29.00 -7.82 -11.44
C ALA A 59 -30.05 -8.11 -12.51
N ASP A 60 -30.01 -7.39 -13.63
CA ASP A 60 -30.60 -7.87 -14.88
C ASP A 60 -29.54 -7.90 -15.98
N GLY A 61 -29.53 -9.01 -16.69
CA GLY A 61 -28.61 -9.30 -17.77
C GLY A 61 -28.97 -8.55 -19.05
N SER A 62 -28.05 -8.67 -20.01
CA SER A 62 -28.29 -8.46 -21.44
C SER A 62 -28.66 -7.04 -21.92
N VAL A 63 -27.66 -6.17 -22.11
CA VAL A 63 -27.53 -5.34 -23.33
C VAL A 63 -26.04 -5.05 -23.59
N LEU A 64 -25.44 -5.75 -24.56
CA LEU A 64 -24.16 -5.36 -25.16
C LEU A 64 -24.42 -4.20 -26.14
N PRO A 65 -23.74 -3.04 -26.04
CA PRO A 65 -23.82 -2.05 -27.11
C PRO A 65 -23.02 -2.54 -28.31
N GLU A 66 -23.72 -2.80 -29.43
CA GLU A 66 -23.10 -3.02 -30.73
C GLU A 66 -22.30 -1.77 -31.13
N GLY A 67 -20.97 -1.93 -31.29
CA GLY A 67 -20.08 -0.83 -31.65
C GLY A 67 -18.69 -0.86 -31.01
N TRP A 68 -18.30 -1.94 -30.33
CA TRP A 68 -16.93 -2.09 -29.83
C TRP A 68 -15.99 -2.49 -30.98
N THR A 69 -15.42 -1.50 -31.66
CA THR A 69 -14.26 -1.74 -32.54
C THR A 69 -13.10 -2.23 -31.66
N PRO A 70 -12.50 -3.41 -31.94
CA PRO A 70 -11.37 -3.90 -31.17
C PRO A 70 -10.22 -2.89 -31.23
N ALA A 71 -9.62 -2.57 -30.08
CA ALA A 71 -8.47 -1.69 -30.03
C ALA A 71 -7.32 -2.30 -30.88
N PRO A 72 -6.57 -1.51 -31.66
CA PRO A 72 -5.50 -2.03 -32.49
C PRO A 72 -4.42 -2.69 -31.63
N ALA A 73 -3.89 -3.85 -32.06
CA ALA A 73 -2.93 -4.68 -31.33
C ALA A 73 -1.69 -3.91 -30.80
N SER A 74 -1.26 -2.85 -31.51
CA SER A 74 -0.18 -1.95 -31.09
C SER A 74 -0.49 -1.11 -29.84
N ARG A 75 -1.77 -0.90 -29.53
CA ARG A 75 -2.28 -0.18 -28.35
C ARG A 75 -2.39 -1.11 -27.12
N VAL A 76 -2.59 -2.41 -27.36
CA VAL A 76 -2.63 -3.46 -26.31
C VAL A 76 -1.24 -3.69 -25.71
N GLY A 77 -0.19 -3.81 -26.54
CA GLY A 77 1.19 -3.95 -26.05
C GLY A 77 1.71 -2.75 -25.25
N ARG A 78 1.32 -1.52 -25.64
CA ARG A 78 1.64 -0.29 -24.88
C ARG A 78 0.92 -0.22 -23.53
N SER A 79 -0.32 -0.72 -23.47
CA SER A 79 -1.11 -0.84 -22.25
C SER A 79 -0.51 -1.87 -21.28
N GLN A 80 -0.08 -3.03 -21.77
CA GLN A 80 0.56 -4.07 -20.94
C GLN A 80 1.86 -3.60 -20.28
N VAL A 81 2.74 -2.90 -21.01
CA VAL A 81 3.99 -2.39 -20.46
C VAL A 81 3.74 -1.31 -19.39
N ALA A 82 2.68 -0.49 -19.55
CA ALA A 82 2.28 0.49 -18.55
C ALA A 82 1.72 -0.19 -17.29
N THR A 83 0.85 -1.19 -17.42
CA THR A 83 0.30 -1.96 -16.29
C THR A 83 1.38 -2.73 -15.53
N LEU A 84 2.35 -3.33 -16.23
CA LEU A 84 3.47 -4.03 -15.60
C LEU A 84 4.35 -3.06 -14.79
N ARG A 85 4.66 -1.88 -15.34
CA ARG A 85 5.44 -0.85 -14.63
C ARG A 85 4.74 -0.40 -13.35
N LEU A 86 3.42 -0.19 -13.39
CA LEU A 86 2.63 0.18 -12.21
C LEU A 86 2.58 -0.94 -11.17
N MET A 87 2.45 -2.20 -11.59
CA MET A 87 2.53 -3.36 -10.69
C MET A 87 3.89 -3.45 -9.98
N VAL A 88 5.00 -3.31 -10.73
CA VAL A 88 6.34 -3.37 -10.15
C VAL A 88 6.56 -2.21 -9.15
N VAL A 89 6.14 -0.98 -9.51
CA VAL A 89 6.24 0.17 -8.61
C VAL A 89 5.39 -0.03 -7.36
N ALA A 90 4.13 -0.41 -7.51
CA ALA A 90 3.23 -0.65 -6.37
C ALA A 90 3.78 -1.74 -5.44
N TYR A 91 4.34 -2.83 -5.99
CA TYR A 91 4.96 -3.90 -5.22
C TYR A 91 6.18 -3.44 -4.43
N VAL A 92 7.10 -2.68 -5.05
CA VAL A 92 8.27 -2.11 -4.36
C VAL A 92 7.83 -1.17 -3.24
N VAL A 93 6.79 -0.37 -3.47
CA VAL A 93 6.23 0.51 -2.44
C VAL A 93 5.62 -0.29 -1.30
N THR A 94 4.86 -1.37 -1.59
CA THR A 94 4.34 -2.27 -0.55
C THR A 94 5.47 -2.91 0.27
N LEU A 95 6.56 -3.34 -0.37
CA LEU A 95 7.72 -3.89 0.33
C LEU A 95 8.37 -2.85 1.27
N ALA A 96 8.52 -1.61 0.80
CA ALA A 96 9.03 -0.52 1.63
C ALA A 96 8.12 -0.25 2.84
N TRP A 97 6.80 -0.26 2.65
CA TRP A 97 5.83 -0.09 3.73
C TRP A 97 5.85 -1.25 4.75
N LEU A 98 6.10 -2.49 4.31
CA LEU A 98 6.28 -3.64 5.22
C LEU A 98 7.52 -3.49 6.10
N VAL A 99 8.64 -3.02 5.55
CA VAL A 99 9.86 -2.75 6.34
C VAL A 99 9.59 -1.67 7.39
N MET A 100 8.88 -0.60 7.02
CA MET A 100 8.48 0.46 7.95
C MET A 100 7.55 -0.06 9.04
N PHE A 101 6.56 -0.89 8.68
CA PHE A 101 5.67 -1.53 9.66
C PHE A 101 6.45 -2.40 10.65
N ALA A 102 7.41 -3.19 10.18
CA ALA A 102 8.27 -4.00 11.04
C ALA A 102 9.07 -3.13 12.03
N ALA A 103 9.67 -2.03 11.56
CA ALA A 103 10.38 -1.09 12.43
C ALA A 103 9.44 -0.45 13.48
N LEU A 104 8.22 -0.04 13.09
CA LEU A 104 7.23 0.50 14.01
C LEU A 104 6.78 -0.52 15.06
N VAL A 105 6.61 -1.79 14.68
CA VAL A 105 6.28 -2.87 15.63
C VAL A 105 7.39 -3.05 16.66
N ILE A 106 8.67 -3.04 16.26
CA ILE A 106 9.80 -3.14 17.19
C ILE A 106 9.78 -2.00 18.21
N VAL A 107 9.57 -0.76 17.76
CA VAL A 107 9.48 0.41 18.64
C VAL A 107 8.25 0.31 19.55
N SER A 108 7.10 -0.12 19.01
CA SER A 108 5.87 -0.32 19.78
C SER A 108 6.06 -1.32 20.90
N ILE A 109 6.75 -2.45 20.64
CA ILE A 109 7.05 -3.46 21.66
C ILE A 109 7.86 -2.84 22.80
N PHE A 110 8.88 -2.02 22.51
CA PHE A 110 9.67 -1.36 23.54
C PHE A 110 8.82 -0.46 24.45
N TYR A 111 7.92 0.35 23.87
CA TYR A 111 7.02 1.19 24.64
C TYR A 111 5.97 0.39 25.43
N THR A 112 5.45 -0.70 24.88
CA THR A 112 4.53 -1.59 25.60
C THR A 112 5.23 -2.29 26.78
N LEU A 113 6.50 -2.66 26.65
CA LEU A 113 7.28 -3.20 27.77
C LEU A 113 7.51 -2.14 28.86
N ALA A 114 7.84 -0.90 28.47
CA ALA A 114 7.98 0.21 29.41
C ALA A 114 6.65 0.54 30.12
N TRP A 115 5.54 0.48 29.39
CA TRP A 115 4.19 0.65 29.93
C TRP A 115 3.85 -0.44 30.93
N PHE A 116 4.13 -1.69 30.58
CA PHE A 116 3.91 -2.84 31.46
C PHE A 116 4.69 -2.70 32.77
N GLN A 117 5.93 -2.22 32.73
CA GLN A 117 6.70 -1.95 33.94
C GLN A 117 6.11 -0.79 34.77
N CYS A 118 5.59 0.26 34.14
CA CYS A 118 4.92 1.36 34.83
C CYS A 118 3.65 0.94 35.59
N ILE A 119 2.97 -0.14 35.17
CA ILE A 119 1.78 -0.67 35.84
C ILE A 119 2.15 -1.66 36.95
N ASN A 120 3.10 -2.55 36.69
CA ASN A 120 3.39 -3.67 37.61
C ASN A 120 4.40 -3.33 38.70
N VAL A 121 5.31 -2.36 38.48
CA VAL A 121 6.31 -1.99 39.47
C VAL A 121 5.67 -1.04 40.50
N PRO A 122 5.72 -1.36 41.81
CA PRO A 122 5.10 -0.54 42.83
C PRO A 122 5.74 0.84 42.94
N ASN A 123 4.98 1.81 43.47
CA ASN A 123 5.42 3.19 43.52
C ASN A 123 6.66 3.44 44.41
N THR A 124 7.04 2.49 45.25
CA THR A 124 8.20 2.57 46.16
C THR A 124 9.51 2.14 45.52
N GLU A 125 9.46 1.41 44.40
CA GLU A 125 10.62 0.84 43.73
C GLU A 125 11.00 1.65 42.47
N CYS A 126 12.29 1.60 42.13
CA CYS A 126 12.82 2.23 40.93
C CYS A 126 12.70 1.31 39.71
N ILE A 127 12.47 1.89 38.53
CA ILE A 127 12.53 1.13 37.27
C ILE A 127 13.98 1.17 36.77
N ASP A 128 14.64 0.02 36.78
CA ASP A 128 16.05 -0.13 36.38
C ASP A 128 16.18 -0.56 34.91
N TYR A 129 16.68 0.33 34.04
CA TYR A 129 16.97 0.01 32.64
C TYR A 129 18.39 -0.52 32.44
N ASN A 130 19.03 -0.98 33.51
CA ASN A 130 20.44 -1.39 33.46
C ASN A 130 20.67 -2.63 32.59
N GLN A 131 19.64 -3.46 32.43
CA GLN A 131 19.62 -4.56 31.45
C GLN A 131 19.82 -4.09 30.00
N PHE A 132 19.45 -2.85 29.69
CA PHE A 132 19.62 -2.23 28.37
C PHE A 132 20.89 -1.39 28.28
N ARG A 133 21.96 -1.76 29.01
CA ARG A 133 23.26 -1.06 28.98
C ARG A 133 23.82 -0.89 27.56
N PHE A 134 23.44 -1.77 26.62
CA PHE A 134 23.79 -1.65 25.21
C PHE A 134 23.18 -0.41 24.52
N LEU A 135 21.99 0.02 24.91
CA LEU A 135 21.27 1.11 24.26
C LEU A 135 21.78 2.50 24.67
N PHE A 136 22.47 2.59 25.81
CA PHE A 136 23.01 3.84 26.35
C PHE A 136 24.51 3.96 26.07
N PRO A 137 25.02 5.16 25.71
CA PRO A 137 26.45 5.38 25.53
C PRO A 137 27.21 5.09 26.82
N ARG A 138 28.42 4.50 26.71
CA ARG A 138 29.20 3.97 27.86
C ARG A 138 29.49 4.97 28.98
N THR A 139 29.34 6.27 28.71
CA THR A 139 29.60 7.37 29.65
C THR A 139 28.41 7.70 30.56
N THR A 140 27.23 7.12 30.33
CA THR A 140 26.05 7.39 31.17
C THR A 140 26.17 6.71 32.54
N ILE A 141 25.92 7.49 33.57
CA ILE A 141 26.00 7.08 34.98
C ILE A 141 24.86 6.11 35.28
N GLU A 142 25.12 5.10 36.11
CA GLU A 142 24.14 4.06 36.44
C GLU A 142 22.85 4.65 37.05
N GLU A 143 22.95 5.75 37.77
CA GLU A 143 21.80 6.41 38.41
C GLU A 143 20.89 7.16 37.42
N GLU A 144 21.41 7.56 36.26
CA GLU A 144 20.60 8.17 35.19
C GLU A 144 19.83 7.13 34.38
N LYS A 145 20.23 5.85 34.45
CA LYS A 145 19.54 4.72 33.80
C LYS A 145 18.39 4.18 34.64
N ARG A 146 18.18 4.73 35.84
CA ARG A 146 17.14 4.32 36.78
C ARG A 146 16.11 5.43 36.91
N VAL A 147 14.85 5.09 36.74
CA VAL A 147 13.75 6.04 36.92
C VAL A 147 13.20 5.86 38.33
N CYS A 148 13.79 6.61 39.27
CA CYS A 148 13.49 6.58 40.71
C CYS A 148 12.52 7.68 41.17
N SER A 149 11.97 7.50 42.38
CA SER A 149 11.01 8.41 43.01
C SER A 149 11.59 9.81 43.24
N GLY A 150 10.81 10.84 42.88
CA GLY A 150 11.22 12.25 42.85
C GLY A 150 10.51 13.06 41.74
N GLY A 151 9.24 12.74 41.44
CA GLY A 151 8.45 13.36 40.35
C GLY A 151 8.79 12.86 38.94
N LYS A 152 10.05 12.51 38.66
CA LYS A 152 10.53 12.05 37.34
C LYS A 152 9.82 10.79 36.83
N ARG A 153 9.47 9.84 37.69
CA ARG A 153 8.72 8.63 37.28
C ARG A 153 7.29 8.91 36.84
N LYS A 154 6.59 9.79 37.56
CA LYS A 154 5.20 10.16 37.21
C LYS A 154 5.16 10.87 35.86
N LEU A 155 6.14 11.76 35.63
CA LEU A 155 6.34 12.43 34.33
C LEU A 155 6.65 11.40 33.24
N PHE A 156 7.58 10.46 33.48
CA PHE A 156 7.95 9.43 32.51
C PHE A 156 6.77 8.51 32.14
N CYS A 157 6.13 7.88 33.13
CA CYS A 157 5.06 6.92 32.87
C CYS A 157 3.81 7.57 32.27
N LYS A 158 3.47 8.82 32.68
CA LYS A 158 2.25 9.49 32.22
C LYS A 158 2.45 10.33 30.96
N ASP A 159 3.46 11.19 30.93
CA ASP A 159 3.62 12.16 29.83
C ASP A 159 4.38 11.57 28.64
N PHE A 160 5.30 10.63 28.88
CA PHE A 160 6.07 9.99 27.81
C PHE A 160 5.52 8.63 27.41
N VAL A 161 5.46 7.66 28.31
CA VAL A 161 5.14 6.27 27.96
C VAL A 161 3.69 6.11 27.54
N ASN A 162 2.73 6.48 28.39
CA ASN A 162 1.29 6.33 28.09
C ASN A 162 0.88 7.05 26.80
N ASN A 163 1.34 8.30 26.65
CA ASN A 163 0.97 9.14 25.51
C ASN A 163 1.62 8.62 24.22
N ALA A 164 2.90 8.25 24.27
CA ALA A 164 3.59 7.69 23.11
C ALA A 164 3.01 6.33 22.69
N GLU A 165 2.69 5.45 23.64
CA GLU A 165 2.14 4.12 23.33
C GLU A 165 0.84 4.22 22.52
N ILE A 166 -0.10 5.07 22.94
CA ILE A 166 -1.37 5.25 22.23
C ILE A 166 -1.12 5.75 20.80
N LEU A 167 -0.20 6.70 20.62
CA LEU A 167 0.17 7.21 19.30
C LEU A 167 0.79 6.12 18.42
N PHE A 168 1.66 5.26 18.98
CA PHE A 168 2.26 4.14 18.24
C PHE A 168 1.25 3.05 17.90
N LEU A 169 0.30 2.75 18.78
CA LEU A 169 -0.77 1.79 18.49
C LEU A 169 -1.67 2.29 17.34
N LEU A 170 -2.03 3.58 17.34
CA LEU A 170 -2.79 4.16 16.24
C LEU A 170 -1.97 4.17 14.94
N ALA A 171 -0.67 4.47 15.01
CA ALA A 171 0.20 4.48 13.84
C ALA A 171 0.38 3.08 13.24
N THR A 172 0.56 2.05 14.07
CA THR A 172 0.67 0.66 13.61
C THR A 172 -0.63 0.16 13.00
N ALA A 173 -1.78 0.44 13.61
CA ALA A 173 -3.10 0.14 13.04
C ALA A 173 -3.31 0.85 11.68
N SER A 174 -2.95 2.13 11.59
CA SER A 174 -3.06 2.89 10.33
C SER A 174 -2.17 2.32 9.24
N THR A 175 -0.93 1.98 9.58
CA THR A 175 0.05 1.39 8.64
C THR A 175 -0.43 0.02 8.15
N LEU A 176 -1.01 -0.79 9.03
CA LEU A 176 -1.63 -2.06 8.67
C LEU A 176 -2.78 -1.88 7.66
N LEU A 177 -3.67 -0.91 7.89
CA LEU A 177 -4.75 -0.59 6.95
C LEU A 177 -4.22 -0.16 5.57
N VAL A 178 -3.15 0.62 5.51
CA VAL A 178 -2.49 1.00 4.25
C VAL A 178 -1.95 -0.22 3.53
N ILE A 179 -1.28 -1.14 4.24
CA ILE A 179 -0.75 -2.37 3.66
C ILE A 179 -1.89 -3.25 3.12
N LEU A 180 -2.96 -3.45 3.89
CA LEU A 180 -4.13 -4.22 3.45
C LEU A 180 -4.78 -3.61 2.20
N SER A 181 -4.91 -2.27 2.16
CA SER A 181 -5.42 -1.56 0.99
C SER A 181 -4.51 -1.74 -0.23
N MET A 182 -3.18 -1.68 -0.06
CA MET A 182 -2.22 -1.87 -1.15
C MET A 182 -2.20 -3.30 -1.68
N VAL A 183 -2.31 -4.30 -0.81
CA VAL A 183 -2.42 -5.71 -1.22
C VAL A 183 -3.69 -5.96 -2.01
N HIS A 184 -4.83 -5.38 -1.59
CA HIS A 184 -6.07 -5.48 -2.35
C HIS A 184 -5.96 -4.80 -3.72
N TYR A 185 -5.33 -3.62 -3.76
CA TYR A 185 -5.07 -2.91 -5.01
C TYR A 185 -4.17 -3.74 -5.96
N LEU A 186 -3.12 -4.38 -5.44
CA LEU A 186 -2.27 -5.30 -6.21
C LEU A 186 -3.05 -6.51 -6.75
N MET A 187 -3.97 -7.06 -5.97
CA MET A 187 -4.85 -8.16 -6.41
C MET A 187 -5.73 -7.72 -7.59
N CYS A 188 -6.37 -6.55 -7.50
CA CYS A 188 -7.18 -6.01 -8.60
C CYS A 188 -6.34 -5.73 -9.85
N LEU A 189 -5.14 -5.17 -9.69
CA LEU A 189 -4.20 -4.97 -10.79
C LEU A 189 -3.78 -6.28 -11.44
N ALA A 190 -3.57 -7.33 -10.66
CA ALA A 190 -3.16 -8.65 -11.15
C ALA A 190 -4.25 -9.28 -12.03
N ALA A 191 -5.50 -9.25 -11.56
CA ALA A 191 -6.64 -9.75 -12.32
C ALA A 191 -6.83 -8.98 -13.65
N ASN A 192 -6.64 -7.66 -13.61
CA ASN A 192 -6.71 -6.83 -14.81
C ASN A 192 -5.56 -7.14 -15.79
N TYR A 193 -4.36 -7.39 -15.27
CA TYR A 193 -3.20 -7.75 -16.08
C TYR A 193 -3.40 -9.11 -16.80
N THR A 194 -3.89 -10.14 -16.08
CA THR A 194 -4.15 -11.45 -16.68
C THR A 194 -5.26 -11.36 -17.73
N HIS A 195 -6.35 -10.65 -17.43
CA HIS A 195 -7.45 -10.46 -18.38
C HIS A 195 -6.98 -9.83 -19.70
N ILE A 196 -6.21 -8.73 -19.65
CA ILE A 196 -5.70 -8.08 -20.87
C ILE A 196 -4.74 -9.01 -21.63
N LYS A 197 -3.90 -9.75 -20.90
CA LYS A 197 -2.97 -10.72 -21.51
C LYS A 197 -3.69 -11.86 -22.21
N ASP A 198 -4.72 -12.41 -21.58
CA ASP A 198 -5.48 -13.55 -22.10
C ASP A 198 -6.31 -13.13 -23.32
N HIS A 199 -6.94 -11.95 -23.31
CA HIS A 199 -7.60 -11.38 -24.49
C HIS A 199 -6.64 -11.14 -25.65
N GLY A 200 -5.43 -10.64 -25.38
CA GLY A 200 -4.40 -10.47 -26.40
C GLY A 200 -4.03 -11.81 -27.05
N LYS A 201 -3.85 -12.86 -26.24
CA LYS A 201 -3.54 -14.21 -26.71
C LYS A 201 -4.68 -14.84 -27.52
N LEU A 202 -5.93 -14.61 -27.11
CA LEU A 202 -7.10 -15.09 -27.84
C LEU A 202 -7.24 -14.43 -29.23
N MET A 203 -6.92 -13.14 -29.34
CA MET A 203 -6.92 -12.45 -30.63
C MET A 203 -5.80 -12.98 -31.54
N GLU A 204 -4.59 -13.20 -31.02
CA GLU A 204 -3.48 -13.82 -31.78
C GLU A 204 -3.86 -15.20 -32.33
N LEU A 205 -4.58 -16.02 -31.53
CA LEU A 205 -5.06 -17.33 -31.97
C LEU A 205 -6.11 -17.24 -33.09
N ARG A 206 -7.09 -16.32 -32.96
CA ARG A 206 -8.12 -16.11 -34.00
C ARG A 206 -7.55 -15.64 -35.33
N ASP A 207 -6.52 -14.79 -35.30
CA ASP A 207 -5.86 -14.31 -36.51
C ASP A 207 -5.15 -15.45 -37.27
N ILE A 208 -4.57 -16.42 -36.55
CA ILE A 208 -3.93 -17.60 -37.15
C ILE A 208 -4.97 -18.51 -37.80
N ASP A 209 -6.10 -18.77 -37.15
CA ASP A 209 -7.18 -19.59 -37.71
C ASP A 209 -7.78 -18.98 -38.98
N PHE A 210 -7.97 -17.65 -38.99
CA PHE A 210 -8.44 -16.91 -40.16
C PHE A 210 -7.49 -17.06 -41.35
N LEU A 211 -6.18 -16.89 -41.14
CA LEU A 211 -5.17 -17.10 -42.18
C LEU A 211 -5.14 -18.56 -42.66
N HIS A 212 -5.30 -19.52 -41.76
CA HIS A 212 -5.34 -20.93 -42.14
C HIS A 212 -6.55 -21.25 -43.03
N GLN A 213 -7.73 -20.71 -42.71
CA GLN A 213 -8.92 -20.86 -43.54
C GLN A 213 -8.76 -20.22 -44.93
N ASP A 214 -8.14 -19.05 -45.02
CA ASP A 214 -7.86 -18.38 -46.29
C ASP A 214 -6.85 -19.17 -47.15
N HIS A 215 -5.80 -19.72 -46.54
CA HIS A 215 -4.87 -20.61 -47.24
C HIS A 215 -5.54 -21.89 -47.75
N LEU A 216 -6.50 -22.45 -47.00
CA LEU A 216 -7.20 -23.66 -47.39
C LEU A 216 -8.23 -23.41 -48.50
N SER A 217 -8.85 -22.22 -48.53
CA SER A 217 -9.81 -21.81 -49.56
C SER A 217 -9.14 -21.36 -50.87
N THR A 218 -7.89 -20.90 -50.81
CA THR A 218 -7.07 -20.54 -51.98
C THR A 218 -6.32 -21.72 -52.60
N MET A 219 -6.28 -22.89 -51.96
CA MET A 219 -5.79 -24.09 -52.62
C MET A 219 -6.76 -24.48 -53.75
N PRO A 220 -6.27 -24.59 -55.01
CA PRO A 220 -7.14 -24.89 -56.15
C PRO A 220 -7.78 -26.25 -55.93
N LYS A 221 -9.09 -26.28 -56.13
CA LYS A 221 -9.93 -27.47 -56.07
C LYS A 221 -9.72 -28.35 -57.30
N ASP A 222 -8.47 -28.54 -57.72
CA ASP A 222 -8.10 -29.16 -59.00
C ASP A 222 -7.39 -30.51 -58.82
N ARG A 223 -7.74 -31.26 -57.77
CA ARG A 223 -7.25 -32.64 -57.64
C ARG A 223 -8.28 -33.65 -57.12
N PHE A 224 -9.54 -33.47 -57.51
CA PHE A 224 -10.52 -34.55 -57.59
C PHE A 224 -11.33 -34.43 -58.88
#